data_AF-A0A1X6NQY1-F1
#
_entry.id   AF-A0A1X6NQY1-F1
#
_cell.length_a   1.000
_cell.length_b   1.000
_cell.length_c   1.000
_cell.angle_alpha   90.00
_cell.angle_beta   90.00
_cell.angle_gamma   90.00
#
_symmetry.space_group_name_H-M   'P 1'
#
loop_
_entity.id
_entity.type
_entity.pdbx_description
1 polymer ?
#
loop_
_entity_poly.entity_id
_entity_poly.type
_entity_poly.pdbx_seq_one_letter_code
_entity_poly.pdbx_strand_id
1 'polypeptide(L)'
;MAAAAFLPVAPVGATRAGGSVGQRLCRQPRRVGAAPAAARRGRPLVTAGAAKAADDAEAAAEAAKTDTLLEFFADAAECGRVRFVVVSAGAVLESVAELATPPQTFPIPTKGTYITFKTGGGTHEAHVSVRSVASVKLSTEPAKVGGHDLHVMRLLGVGGGPVLSLLVAWAEGEGPGSYTPEAVAAFGRLRAKYGDGFTL
;
A
#
# COMPACT_ATOMS: atom_id res chain seq x y z
N MET A 1 18.92 -31.80 -36.47
CA MET A 1 20.06 -31.08 -35.86
C MET A 1 20.18 -29.73 -36.55
N ALA A 2 19.70 -28.66 -35.91
CA ALA A 2 19.77 -27.31 -36.44
C ALA A 2 20.61 -26.46 -35.47
N ALA A 3 21.71 -25.90 -35.99
CA ALA A 3 22.66 -25.09 -35.23
C ALA A 3 22.13 -23.66 -35.11
N ALA A 4 21.93 -23.19 -33.87
CA ALA A 4 21.63 -21.80 -33.57
C ALA A 4 22.94 -21.04 -33.35
N ALA A 5 23.17 -20.02 -34.18
CA ALA A 5 24.31 -19.12 -34.08
C ALA A 5 24.09 -18.12 -32.93
N PHE A 6 25.04 -18.07 -32.01
CA PHE A 6 25.13 -17.11 -30.92
C PHE A 6 25.80 -15.83 -31.43
N LEU A 7 25.16 -14.68 -31.28
CA LEU A 7 25.77 -13.36 -31.46
C LEU A 7 26.16 -12.77 -30.10
N PRO A 8 27.39 -12.28 -29.90
CA PRO A 8 27.80 -11.65 -28.66
C PRO A 8 27.34 -10.18 -28.61
N VAL A 9 26.72 -9.79 -27.49
CA VAL A 9 26.43 -8.40 -27.14
C VAL A 9 27.64 -7.81 -26.43
N ALA A 10 28.16 -6.69 -26.94
CA ALA A 10 29.27 -5.96 -26.36
C ALA A 10 28.85 -5.16 -25.11
N PRO A 11 29.70 -5.04 -24.07
CA PRO A 11 29.41 -4.22 -22.90
C PRO A 11 29.65 -2.73 -23.19
N VAL A 12 28.66 -1.89 -22.88
CA VAL A 12 28.77 -0.43 -22.93
C VAL A 12 29.54 0.08 -21.70
N GLY A 13 30.52 0.94 -21.99
CA GLY A 13 31.57 1.41 -21.11
C GLY A 13 31.12 2.09 -19.82
N ALA A 14 31.88 1.78 -18.77
CA ALA A 14 32.00 2.57 -17.56
C ALA A 14 32.66 3.92 -17.87
N THR A 15 32.07 5.02 -17.41
CA THR A 15 32.77 6.30 -17.29
C THR A 15 32.89 6.66 -15.81
N ARG A 16 34.16 6.81 -15.41
CA ARG A 16 34.63 7.19 -14.08
C ARG A 16 35.21 8.60 -14.22
N ALA A 17 34.63 9.56 -13.52
CA ALA A 17 35.24 10.86 -13.23
C ALA A 17 34.71 11.25 -11.84
N GLY A 18 35.53 11.49 -10.81
CA GLY A 18 36.81 12.18 -10.83
C GLY A 18 36.55 13.65 -10.55
N GLY A 19 36.58 14.06 -9.28
CA GLY A 19 36.28 15.42 -8.86
C GLY A 19 36.38 15.63 -7.36
N SER A 20 37.57 15.37 -6.80
CA SER A 20 38.00 16.04 -5.57
C SER A 20 38.40 17.48 -5.92
N VAL A 21 38.18 18.41 -4.99
CA VAL A 21 38.97 19.63 -4.72
C VAL A 21 38.07 20.64 -4.01
N GLY A 22 38.56 21.20 -2.89
CA GLY A 22 38.14 22.53 -2.46
C GLY A 22 37.75 22.69 -0.99
N GLN A 23 38.63 22.31 -0.06
CA GLN A 23 38.61 22.94 1.26
C GLN A 23 38.85 24.45 1.10
N ARG A 24 37.84 25.27 1.38
CA ARG A 24 38.02 26.71 1.63
C ARG A 24 37.74 26.99 3.10
N LEU A 25 38.84 27.07 3.86
CA LEU A 25 38.88 27.64 5.20
C LEU A 25 38.67 29.16 5.08
N CYS A 26 37.44 29.62 5.21
CA CYS A 26 37.16 31.03 5.50
C CYS A 26 37.15 31.24 7.02
N ARG A 27 38.25 31.85 7.51
CA ARG A 27 38.34 32.47 8.83
C ARG A 27 37.27 33.55 8.95
N GLN A 28 36.32 33.40 9.88
CA GLN A 28 35.47 34.50 10.33
C GLN A 28 36.09 35.21 11.55
N PRO A 29 35.98 36.55 11.62
CA PRO A 29 36.43 37.31 12.78
C PRO A 29 35.46 37.17 13.95
N ARG A 30 36.02 37.03 15.16
CA ARG A 30 35.30 37.11 16.43
C ARG A 30 34.62 38.47 16.57
N ARG A 31 33.29 38.51 16.50
CA ARG A 31 32.49 39.60 17.08
C ARG A 31 32.02 39.18 18.47
N VAL A 32 32.55 39.87 19.47
CA VAL A 32 32.01 39.92 20.82
C VAL A 32 30.74 40.75 20.75
N GLY A 33 29.59 40.12 20.98
CA GLY A 33 28.29 40.76 21.02
C GLY A 33 27.46 40.12 22.12
N ALA A 34 27.12 40.91 23.13
CA ALA A 34 26.32 40.52 24.29
C ALA A 34 24.94 39.99 23.86
N ALA A 35 24.52 38.86 24.43
CA ALA A 35 23.19 38.30 24.24
C ALA A 35 22.16 39.10 25.06
N PRO A 36 21.09 39.65 24.46
CA PRO A 36 19.94 40.11 25.23
C PRO A 36 19.14 38.90 25.70
N ALA A 37 18.66 38.97 26.94
CA ALA A 37 17.84 37.95 27.57
C ALA A 37 16.60 37.63 26.72
N ALA A 38 16.55 36.43 26.15
CA ALA A 38 15.38 35.93 25.45
C ALA A 38 14.25 35.72 26.46
N ALA A 39 13.20 36.53 26.32
CA ALA A 39 11.93 36.35 27.00
C ALA A 39 11.44 34.91 26.76
N ARG A 40 11.36 34.13 27.83
CA ARG A 40 10.69 32.82 27.85
C ARG A 40 9.23 33.03 27.47
N ARG A 41 8.90 32.86 26.19
CA ARG A 41 7.51 32.71 25.75
C ARG A 41 6.96 31.47 26.46
N GLY A 42 6.01 31.69 27.37
CA GLY A 42 5.30 30.62 28.06
C GLY A 42 4.73 29.65 27.03
N ARG A 43 5.17 28.40 27.10
CA ARG A 43 4.57 27.30 26.36
C ARG A 43 3.15 27.15 26.93
N PRO A 44 2.07 27.29 26.13
CA PRO A 44 0.73 27.15 26.67
C PRO A 44 0.61 25.75 27.27
N LEU A 45 0.17 25.71 28.52
CA LEU A 45 -0.11 24.48 29.25
C LEU A 45 -1.33 23.86 28.57
N VAL A 46 -1.11 22.94 27.62
CA VAL A 46 -2.18 22.14 27.07
C VAL A 46 -2.72 21.31 28.24
N THR A 47 -3.93 21.62 28.68
CA THR A 47 -4.58 20.93 29.80
C THR A 47 -4.75 19.45 29.44
N ALA A 48 -4.47 18.55 30.38
CA ALA A 48 -4.51 17.10 30.17
C ALA A 48 -5.83 16.58 29.54
N GLY A 49 -6.95 17.28 29.73
CA GLY A 49 -8.22 16.96 29.10
C GLY A 49 -8.26 17.18 27.58
N ALA A 50 -7.52 18.15 27.05
CA ALA A 50 -7.46 18.42 25.61
C ALA A 50 -6.60 17.39 24.85
N ALA A 51 -5.55 16.87 25.50
CA ALA A 51 -4.74 15.78 24.96
C ALA A 51 -5.56 14.47 24.88
N LYS A 52 -6.26 14.12 25.96
CA LYS A 52 -7.11 12.93 25.99
C LYS A 52 -8.23 12.98 24.94
N ALA A 53 -8.89 14.12 24.77
CA ALA A 53 -9.94 14.26 23.76
C ALA A 53 -9.42 14.13 22.32
N ALA A 54 -8.19 14.54 22.04
CA ALA A 54 -7.56 14.36 20.74
C ALA A 54 -7.23 12.88 20.47
N ASP A 55 -6.72 12.17 21.48
CA ASP A 55 -6.43 10.74 21.39
C ASP A 55 -7.72 9.92 21.18
N ASP A 56 -8.78 10.24 21.92
CA ASP A 56 -10.09 9.58 21.79
C ASP A 56 -10.71 9.82 20.39
N ALA A 57 -10.52 11.02 19.82
CA ALA A 57 -10.99 11.34 18.47
C ALA A 57 -10.20 10.62 17.36
N GLU A 58 -8.87 10.51 17.48
CA GLU A 58 -8.04 9.75 16.55
C GLU A 58 -8.42 8.26 16.57
N ALA A 59 -8.65 7.69 17.76
CA ALA A 59 -9.09 6.31 17.91
C ALA A 59 -10.48 6.06 17.29
N ALA A 60 -11.44 6.97 17.49
CA ALA A 60 -12.77 6.87 16.90
C ALA A 60 -12.74 6.95 15.36
N ALA A 61 -11.89 7.83 14.81
CA ALA A 61 -11.70 7.94 13.36
C ALA A 61 -11.06 6.67 12.76
N GLU A 62 -10.07 6.09 13.45
CA GLU A 62 -9.46 4.83 13.02
C GLU A 62 -10.47 3.66 13.09
N ALA A 63 -11.34 3.63 14.10
CA ALA A 63 -12.39 2.63 14.22
C ALA A 63 -13.41 2.72 13.06
N ALA A 64 -13.93 3.91 12.76
CA ALA A 64 -14.88 4.10 11.65
C ALA A 64 -14.28 3.69 10.28
N LYS A 65 -13.00 4.00 10.09
CA LYS A 65 -12.23 3.58 8.93
C LYS A 65 -12.03 2.07 8.86
N THR A 66 -11.77 1.45 10.01
CA THR A 66 -11.67 -0.01 10.13
C THR A 66 -12.98 -0.66 9.72
N ASP A 67 -14.12 -0.16 10.23
CA ASP A 67 -15.45 -0.69 9.89
C ASP A 67 -15.74 -0.59 8.39
N THR A 68 -15.43 0.55 7.78
CA THR A 68 -15.60 0.77 6.33
C THR A 68 -14.76 -0.21 5.51
N LEU A 69 -13.51 -0.45 5.92
CA LEU A 69 -12.64 -1.43 5.25
C LEU A 69 -13.13 -2.87 5.44
N LEU A 70 -13.60 -3.23 6.64
CA LEU A 70 -14.14 -4.55 6.91
C LEU A 70 -15.41 -4.82 6.10
N GLU A 71 -16.30 -3.83 5.97
CA GLU A 71 -17.48 -3.92 5.10
C GLU A 71 -17.07 -4.14 3.64
N PHE A 72 -16.12 -3.32 3.14
CA PHE A 72 -15.60 -3.48 1.79
C PHE A 72 -15.01 -4.88 1.55
N PHE A 73 -14.22 -5.41 2.50
CA PHE A 73 -13.63 -6.74 2.35
C PHE A 73 -14.66 -7.86 2.48
N ALA A 74 -15.71 -7.68 3.28
CA ALA A 74 -16.81 -8.62 3.37
C ALA A 74 -17.57 -8.72 2.03
N ASP A 75 -17.85 -7.58 1.38
CA ASP A 75 -18.43 -7.59 0.03
C ASP A 75 -17.45 -8.16 -1.00
N ALA A 76 -16.16 -7.83 -0.88
CA ALA A 76 -15.14 -8.26 -1.82
C ALA A 76 -14.88 -9.77 -1.77
N ALA A 77 -15.17 -10.41 -0.63
CA ALA A 77 -15.10 -11.86 -0.46
C ALA A 77 -15.95 -12.63 -1.48
N GLU A 78 -17.02 -12.02 -2.01
CA GLU A 78 -17.84 -12.61 -3.09
C GLU A 78 -17.07 -12.82 -4.40
N CYS A 79 -15.94 -12.14 -4.61
CA CYS A 79 -15.07 -12.38 -5.76
C CYS A 79 -14.31 -13.71 -5.65
N GLY A 80 -14.35 -14.39 -4.50
CA GLY A 80 -13.68 -15.66 -4.26
C GLY A 80 -12.15 -15.51 -4.24
N ARG A 81 -11.48 -16.18 -5.18
CA ARG A 81 -10.02 -16.18 -5.30
C ARG A 81 -9.53 -14.86 -5.84
N VAL A 82 -8.61 -14.25 -5.09
CA VAL A 82 -7.91 -13.03 -5.49
C VAL A 82 -6.41 -13.24 -5.40
N ARG A 83 -5.68 -12.53 -6.25
CA ARG A 83 -4.24 -12.40 -6.18
C ARG A 83 -3.88 -11.18 -5.36
N PHE A 84 -3.29 -11.42 -4.19
CA PHE A 84 -2.66 -10.42 -3.35
C PHE A 84 -1.34 -10.01 -3.99
N VAL A 85 -1.13 -8.71 -4.18
CA VAL A 85 0.09 -8.14 -4.76
C VAL A 85 0.58 -7.03 -3.85
N VAL A 86 1.79 -7.22 -3.32
CA VAL A 86 2.51 -6.21 -2.53
C VAL A 86 3.80 -5.87 -3.26
N VAL A 87 4.01 -4.59 -3.49
CA VAL A 87 5.20 -4.07 -4.16
C VAL A 87 6.04 -3.30 -3.15
N SER A 88 7.32 -3.64 -3.10
CA SER A 88 8.34 -2.94 -2.33
C SER A 88 9.38 -2.32 -3.27
N ALA A 89 10.36 -1.60 -2.73
CA ALA A 89 11.38 -0.93 -3.52
C ALA A 89 12.26 -1.88 -4.37
N GLY A 90 12.32 -3.17 -4.05
CA GLY A 90 13.18 -4.12 -4.76
C GLY A 90 12.54 -5.48 -5.06
N ALA A 91 11.27 -5.67 -4.70
CA ALA A 91 10.59 -6.95 -4.89
C ALA A 91 9.07 -6.77 -5.03
N VAL A 92 8.47 -7.69 -5.78
CA VAL A 92 7.01 -7.88 -5.85
C VAL A 92 6.73 -9.26 -5.28
N LEU A 93 5.80 -9.33 -4.32
CA LEU A 93 5.28 -10.58 -3.82
C LEU A 93 3.84 -10.72 -4.30
N GLU A 94 3.55 -11.85 -4.95
CA GLU A 94 2.21 -12.22 -5.40
C GLU A 94 1.80 -13.54 -4.75
N SER A 95 0.56 -13.62 -4.28
CA SER A 95 -0.03 -14.84 -3.74
C SER A 95 -1.49 -14.94 -4.16
N VAL A 96 -1.97 -16.12 -4.51
CA VAL A 96 -3.37 -16.35 -4.83
C VAL A 96 -4.04 -17.06 -3.67
N ALA A 97 -5.14 -16.49 -3.19
CA ALA A 97 -5.88 -17.01 -2.05
C ALA A 97 -7.36 -16.65 -2.12
N GLU A 98 -8.19 -17.44 -1.43
CA GLU A 98 -9.58 -17.06 -1.16
C GLU A 98 -9.63 -15.85 -0.22
N LEU A 99 -10.47 -14.87 -0.57
CA LEU A 99 -10.77 -13.74 0.29
C LEU A 99 -11.86 -14.07 1.33
N ALA A 100 -12.48 -15.26 1.24
CA ALA A 100 -13.66 -15.69 1.99
C ALA A 100 -13.50 -15.75 3.52
N THR A 101 -12.28 -15.73 4.07
CA THR A 101 -12.10 -15.65 5.52
C THR A 101 -12.36 -14.21 5.97
N PRO A 102 -13.31 -13.96 6.91
CA PRO A 102 -13.54 -12.62 7.41
C PRO A 102 -12.23 -12.05 7.96
N PRO A 103 -11.82 -10.84 7.53
CA PRO A 103 -10.56 -10.27 7.97
C PRO A 103 -10.60 -10.04 9.48
N GLN A 104 -9.54 -10.43 10.18
CA GLN A 104 -9.41 -10.20 11.61
C GLN A 104 -8.69 -8.88 11.89
N THR A 105 -9.16 -8.11 12.86
CA THR A 105 -8.46 -6.90 13.32
C THR A 105 -7.49 -7.23 14.43
N PHE A 106 -6.28 -6.69 14.35
CA PHE A 106 -5.24 -6.82 15.36
C PHE A 106 -4.68 -5.43 15.71
N PRO A 107 -5.00 -4.88 16.89
CA PRO A 107 -4.46 -3.61 17.33
C PRO A 107 -3.01 -3.76 17.81
N ILE A 108 -2.13 -2.88 17.35
CA ILE A 108 -0.75 -2.80 17.82
C ILE A 108 -0.54 -1.45 18.51
N PRO A 109 -0.14 -1.43 19.80
CA PRO A 109 0.19 -0.19 20.49
C PRO A 109 1.17 0.64 19.65
N THR A 110 0.92 1.94 19.49
CA THR A 110 1.69 2.90 18.67
C THR A 110 1.60 2.76 17.13
N LYS A 111 1.25 1.58 16.61
CA LYS A 111 1.16 1.36 15.14
C LYS A 111 -0.27 1.37 14.61
N GLY A 112 -1.26 1.38 15.49
CA GLY A 112 -2.68 1.33 15.15
C GLY A 112 -3.16 -0.08 14.82
N THR A 113 -4.31 -0.16 14.16
CA THR A 113 -5.03 -1.38 13.85
C THR A 113 -4.56 -1.96 12.52
N TYR A 114 -4.37 -3.27 12.49
CA TYR A 114 -4.08 -4.04 11.28
C TYR A 114 -5.25 -4.95 10.94
N ILE A 115 -5.59 -5.01 9.66
CA ILE A 115 -6.50 -6.02 9.11
C ILE A 115 -5.66 -7.19 8.62
N THR A 116 -6.03 -8.40 9.04
CA THR A 116 -5.29 -9.63 8.78
C THR A 116 -6.11 -10.58 7.92
N PHE A 117 -5.52 -11.00 6.81
CA PHE A 117 -6.04 -12.04 5.93
C PHE A 117 -5.29 -13.33 6.21
N LYS A 118 -6.01 -14.39 6.58
CA LYS A 118 -5.46 -15.73 6.79
C LYS A 118 -6.09 -16.70 5.82
N THR A 119 -5.25 -17.44 5.09
CA THR A 119 -5.74 -18.53 4.25
C THR A 119 -6.07 -19.75 5.09
N GLY A 120 -7.09 -20.51 4.69
CA GLY A 120 -7.57 -21.70 5.40
C GLY A 120 -6.53 -22.82 5.59
N GLY A 121 -5.37 -22.74 4.94
CA GLY A 121 -4.24 -23.67 5.10
C GLY A 121 -3.03 -23.11 5.86
N GLY A 122 -3.07 -21.86 6.35
CA GLY A 122 -1.96 -21.23 7.08
C GLY A 122 -0.71 -20.95 6.25
N THR A 123 -0.76 -21.13 4.93
CA THR A 123 0.38 -20.97 4.02
C THR A 123 0.63 -19.51 3.63
N HIS A 124 -0.37 -18.65 3.80
CA HIS A 124 -0.29 -17.25 3.47
C HIS A 124 -1.04 -16.41 4.51
N GLU A 125 -0.37 -15.36 4.97
CA GLU A 125 -0.94 -14.36 5.85
C GLU A 125 -0.52 -12.98 5.33
N ALA A 126 -1.47 -12.05 5.29
CA ALA A 126 -1.22 -10.67 4.89
C ALA A 126 -1.79 -9.72 5.94
N HIS A 127 -1.03 -8.69 6.28
CA HIS A 127 -1.45 -7.66 7.23
C HIS A 127 -1.44 -6.30 6.57
N VAL A 128 -2.55 -5.56 6.69
CA VAL A 128 -2.70 -4.22 6.16
C VAL A 128 -2.92 -3.25 7.33
N SER A 129 -2.05 -2.24 7.45
CA SER A 129 -2.28 -1.17 8.43
C SER A 129 -3.45 -0.32 7.98
N VAL A 130 -4.47 -0.18 8.82
CA VAL A 130 -5.63 0.70 8.55
C VAL A 130 -5.17 2.16 8.43
N ARG A 131 -4.21 2.56 9.25
CA ARG A 131 -3.65 3.91 9.25
C ARG A 131 -3.02 4.29 7.90
N SER A 132 -2.39 3.34 7.21
CA SER A 132 -1.66 3.65 5.97
C SER A 132 -2.55 3.80 4.74
N VAL A 133 -3.80 3.32 4.76
CA VAL A 133 -4.71 3.32 3.59
C VAL A 133 -5.50 4.62 3.55
N ALA A 134 -5.38 5.45 2.52
CA ALA A 134 -6.18 6.67 2.38
C ALA A 134 -7.45 6.48 1.55
N SER A 135 -7.45 5.53 0.61
CA SER A 135 -8.58 5.31 -0.29
C SER A 135 -8.53 3.92 -0.91
N VAL A 136 -9.67 3.46 -1.41
CA VAL A 136 -9.77 2.25 -2.24
C VAL A 136 -10.14 2.66 -3.66
N LYS A 137 -9.50 2.05 -4.66
CA LYS A 137 -9.80 2.24 -6.09
C LYS A 137 -10.17 0.91 -6.74
N LEU A 138 -11.26 0.87 -7.49
CA LEU A 138 -11.67 -0.26 -8.30
C LEU A 138 -11.50 0.07 -9.78
N SER A 139 -10.89 -0.82 -10.55
CA SER A 139 -10.63 -0.59 -11.97
C SER A 139 -10.60 -1.88 -12.77
N THR A 140 -11.11 -1.81 -14.00
CA THR A 140 -10.82 -2.80 -15.03
C THR A 140 -9.70 -2.25 -15.91
N GLU A 141 -8.60 -2.99 -16.05
CA GLU A 141 -7.42 -2.53 -16.79
C GLU A 141 -6.95 -3.60 -17.77
N PRO A 142 -6.49 -3.24 -18.98
CA PRO A 142 -5.93 -4.22 -19.89
C PRO A 142 -4.62 -4.79 -19.33
N ALA A 143 -4.49 -6.11 -19.34
CA ALA A 143 -3.24 -6.76 -18.98
C ALA A 143 -2.13 -6.38 -19.94
N LYS A 144 -0.92 -6.14 -19.40
CA LYS A 144 0.26 -5.79 -20.20
C LYS A 144 0.65 -6.89 -21.20
N VAL A 145 0.31 -8.14 -20.89
CA VAL A 145 0.58 -9.32 -21.70
C VAL A 145 -0.66 -10.20 -21.69
N GLY A 146 -1.02 -10.74 -22.86
CA GLY A 146 -2.09 -11.75 -22.97
C GLY A 146 -3.47 -11.21 -23.36
N GLY A 147 -3.62 -9.91 -23.60
CA GLY A 147 -4.81 -9.35 -24.29
C GLY A 147 -6.15 -9.52 -23.57
N HIS A 148 -6.14 -9.69 -22.26
CA HIS A 148 -7.33 -9.82 -21.42
C HIS A 148 -7.40 -8.67 -20.40
N ASP A 149 -8.57 -8.49 -19.81
CA ASP A 149 -8.78 -7.49 -18.77
C ASP A 149 -8.41 -8.03 -17.39
N LEU A 150 -7.96 -7.13 -16.51
CA LEU A 150 -7.70 -7.36 -15.10
C LEU A 150 -8.75 -6.61 -14.29
N HIS A 151 -9.36 -7.30 -13.33
CA HIS A 151 -10.28 -6.71 -12.36
C HIS A 151 -9.52 -6.42 -11.06
N VAL A 152 -9.25 -5.15 -10.78
CA VAL A 152 -8.30 -4.71 -9.76
C VAL A 152 -8.99 -3.90 -8.67
N MET A 153 -8.69 -4.24 -7.42
CA MET A 153 -9.00 -3.47 -6.23
C MET A 153 -7.68 -3.01 -5.61
N ARG A 154 -7.46 -1.70 -5.49
CA ARG A 154 -6.23 -1.13 -4.91
C ARG A 154 -6.54 -0.35 -3.65
N LEU A 155 -5.88 -0.74 -2.56
CA LEU A 155 -5.77 0.08 -1.38
C LEU A 155 -4.62 1.06 -1.60
N LEU A 156 -4.93 2.34 -1.69
CA LEU A 156 -3.96 3.41 -1.91
C LEU A 156 -3.64 4.07 -0.58
N GLY A 157 -2.37 4.41 -0.36
CA GLY A 157 -1.95 5.12 0.83
C GLY A 157 -2.03 6.64 0.69
N VAL A 158 -1.63 7.37 1.73
CA VAL A 158 -1.70 8.85 1.79
C VAL A 158 -0.92 9.51 0.64
N GLY A 159 0.15 8.88 0.14
CA GLY A 159 0.91 9.36 -1.02
C GLY A 159 0.36 8.94 -2.39
N GLY A 160 -0.83 8.31 -2.44
CA GLY A 160 -1.46 7.80 -3.67
C GLY A 160 -0.87 6.49 -4.21
N GLY A 161 0.24 6.00 -3.65
CA GLY A 161 0.84 4.71 -4.01
C GLY A 161 0.06 3.51 -3.44
N PRO A 162 0.12 2.33 -4.08
CA PRO A 162 -0.57 1.13 -3.61
C PRO A 162 0.07 0.58 -2.33
N VAL A 163 -0.75 0.37 -1.30
CA VAL A 163 -0.40 -0.39 -0.08
C VAL A 163 -0.60 -1.89 -0.32
N LEU A 164 -1.73 -2.24 -0.94
CA LEU A 164 -2.08 -3.61 -1.33
C LEU A 164 -2.90 -3.53 -2.61
N SER A 165 -2.64 -4.43 -3.57
CA SER A 165 -3.54 -4.66 -4.70
C SER A 165 -4.11 -6.07 -4.62
N LEU A 166 -5.40 -6.20 -4.88
CA LEU A 166 -6.13 -7.45 -5.01
C LEU A 166 -6.65 -7.53 -6.43
N LEU A 167 -6.24 -8.54 -7.18
CA LEU A 167 -6.75 -8.79 -8.53
C LEU A 167 -7.66 -10.02 -8.46
N VAL A 168 -8.82 -9.98 -9.10
CA VAL A 168 -9.62 -11.21 -9.27
C VAL A 168 -8.73 -12.26 -9.95
N ALA A 169 -8.66 -13.46 -9.40
CA ALA A 169 -7.85 -14.53 -9.95
C ALA A 169 -8.62 -15.27 -11.05
N TRP A 170 -7.91 -15.74 -12.06
CA TRP A 170 -8.46 -16.68 -13.04
C TRP A 170 -8.90 -17.97 -12.34
N ALA A 171 -9.80 -18.70 -12.99
CA ALA A 171 -10.24 -20.01 -12.58
C ALA A 171 -9.05 -20.96 -12.40
N GLU A 172 -9.14 -21.85 -11.42
CA GLU A 172 -8.06 -22.79 -11.12
C GLU A 172 -7.85 -23.77 -12.28
N GLY A 173 -6.59 -23.98 -12.67
CA GLY A 173 -6.24 -24.82 -13.83
C GLY A 173 -6.44 -24.15 -15.18
N GLU A 174 -7.02 -22.95 -15.23
CA GLU A 174 -7.24 -22.20 -16.46
C GLU A 174 -6.13 -21.17 -16.74
N GLY A 175 -6.08 -20.72 -18.00
CA GLY A 175 -5.10 -19.73 -18.46
C GLY A 175 -5.44 -18.28 -18.07
N PRO A 176 -4.50 -17.34 -18.29
CA PRO A 176 -4.77 -15.91 -18.14
C PRO A 176 -5.96 -15.45 -19.00
N GLY A 177 -6.85 -14.66 -18.41
CA GLY A 177 -8.10 -14.15 -18.96
C GLY A 177 -9.33 -15.00 -18.64
N SER A 178 -9.15 -16.25 -18.19
CA SER A 178 -10.27 -17.16 -17.92
C SER A 178 -10.79 -17.02 -16.49
N TYR A 179 -11.71 -16.07 -16.27
CA TYR A 179 -12.37 -15.86 -14.99
C TYR A 179 -13.64 -16.70 -14.85
N THR A 180 -14.05 -17.00 -13.62
CA THR A 180 -15.39 -17.54 -13.38
C THR A 180 -16.43 -16.41 -13.58
N PRO A 181 -17.59 -16.70 -14.20
CA PRO A 181 -18.66 -15.71 -14.37
C PRO A 181 -19.09 -15.08 -13.04
N GLU A 182 -19.10 -15.86 -11.96
CA GLU A 182 -19.49 -15.44 -10.63
C GLU A 182 -18.52 -14.39 -10.06
N ALA A 183 -17.21 -14.58 -10.24
CA ALA A 183 -16.20 -13.66 -9.74
C ALA A 183 -16.24 -12.32 -10.49
N VAL A 184 -16.41 -12.34 -11.82
CA VAL A 184 -16.57 -11.11 -12.61
C VAL A 184 -17.85 -10.38 -12.25
N ALA A 185 -18.96 -11.12 -12.08
CA ALA A 185 -20.24 -10.53 -11.66
C ALA A 185 -20.14 -9.93 -10.24
N ALA A 186 -19.45 -10.58 -9.31
CA ALA A 186 -19.19 -10.06 -7.97
C ALA A 186 -18.39 -8.75 -8.01
N PHE A 187 -17.33 -8.69 -8.81
CA PHE A 187 -16.57 -7.45 -9.01
C PHE A 187 -17.44 -6.35 -9.63
N GLY A 188 -18.34 -6.70 -10.56
CA GLY A 188 -19.34 -5.77 -11.11
C GLY A 188 -20.27 -5.20 -10.02
N ARG A 189 -20.72 -6.02 -9.06
CA ARG A 189 -21.52 -5.58 -7.92
C ARG A 189 -20.74 -4.65 -6.99
N LEU A 190 -19.47 -4.94 -6.71
CA LEU A 190 -18.60 -4.03 -5.95
C LEU A 190 -18.50 -2.67 -6.61
N ARG A 191 -18.24 -2.62 -7.92
CA ARG A 191 -18.19 -1.35 -8.66
C ARG A 191 -19.53 -0.62 -8.69
N ALA A 192 -20.65 -1.35 -8.72
CA ALA A 192 -21.97 -0.73 -8.61
C ALA A 192 -22.20 -0.09 -7.22
N LYS A 193 -21.73 -0.74 -6.14
CA LYS A 193 -21.87 -0.24 -4.76
C LYS A 193 -20.90 0.91 -4.45
N TYR A 194 -19.64 0.79 -4.85
CA TYR A 194 -18.56 1.68 -4.45
C TYR A 194 -18.07 2.62 -5.57
N GLY A 195 -18.65 2.54 -6.77
CA GLY A 195 -18.19 3.28 -7.95
C GLY A 195 -16.79 2.85 -8.40
N ASP A 196 -15.98 3.82 -8.82
CA ASP A 196 -14.56 3.62 -9.15
C ASP A 196 -13.65 3.61 -7.91
N GLY A 197 -14.20 3.81 -6.72
CA GLY A 197 -13.47 3.89 -5.47
C GLY A 197 -14.07 4.88 -4.48
N PHE A 198 -13.53 4.87 -3.26
CA PHE A 198 -13.95 5.73 -2.15
C PHE A 198 -12.75 6.14 -1.29
N THR A 199 -12.90 7.28 -0.61
CA THR A 199 -11.92 7.80 0.35
C THR A 199 -12.34 7.43 1.77
N LEU A 200 -11.34 7.22 2.62
CA LEU A 200 -11.49 6.85 4.02
C LEU A 200 -11.19 8.01 4.98
#